data_AF-A0A4Y5YG09-F1
#
_entry.id   AF-A0A4Y5YG09-F1
#
_cell.length_a   1.000
_cell.length_b   1.000
_cell.length_c   1.000
_cell.angle_alpha   90.00
_cell.angle_beta   90.00
_cell.angle_gamma   90.00
#
_symmetry.space_group_name_H-M   'P 1'
#
loop_
_entity.id
_entity.type
_entity.pdbx_description
1 polymer ?
#
loop_
_entity_poly.entity_id
_entity_poly.type
_entity_poly.pdbx_seq_one_letter_code
_entity_poly.pdbx_strand_id
1 'polypeptide(L)'
;MIKGLRKLFPDIEDKQAQALVEIWEEVVDLIFHEMDRISQPQMTELHINLREEIILEFAKLRHHIESKVIEAQTLEQLPNEIDLAAERELCLGDIGQQKILNTGKIIAENVWLEKYHNRWKLKTRSALEKEKAPPVAKELKINEVTDNHFIPKSFIKRYWSEKGVIRKNSISKGVVNYIDTSFGKWGFVRNLYSDQLEAYFGLIEGDASVPIQKVLKVEPLNTPQKQALVGFIVIQRIRNPAFIDSHNAKLKPVIEQHCGVEKANNPEYVQFIYESIFKNHEVYRNLSKPLFHNQWVLVRSPQKSIVLPDTCNIFTDVNGETFIVVPLTVSDCLVILPKKADEFPWPWYVTATPELERLLLCFGIEHSHTEFLSSTQQDIVTVEIVENSSEKIINSILRLAKSRGVPAK
;
A
#
# COMPACT_ATOMS: atom_id res chain seq x y z
N MET A 1 -19.63 -9.81 13.04
CA MET A 1 -19.80 -11.20 13.50
C MET A 1 -20.49 -12.18 12.53
N ILE A 2 -21.61 -11.85 11.86
CA ILE A 2 -22.43 -12.80 11.06
C ILE A 2 -21.69 -13.69 10.04
N LYS A 3 -20.69 -13.14 9.35
CA LYS A 3 -19.87 -13.92 8.39
C LYS A 3 -19.08 -15.02 9.08
N GLY A 4 -18.60 -14.77 10.30
CA GLY A 4 -17.87 -15.76 11.10
C GLY A 4 -18.78 -16.93 11.48
N LEU A 5 -19.99 -16.62 11.94
CA LEU A 5 -21.00 -17.62 12.28
C LEU A 5 -21.35 -18.50 11.06
N ARG A 6 -21.68 -17.89 9.92
CA ARG A 6 -22.02 -18.62 8.68
C ARG A 6 -20.87 -19.42 8.09
N LYS A 7 -19.63 -19.03 8.36
CA LYS A 7 -18.45 -19.79 7.93
C LYS A 7 -18.33 -21.11 8.71
N LEU A 8 -18.67 -21.09 9.99
CA LEU A 8 -18.65 -22.27 10.86
C LEU A 8 -19.90 -23.12 10.68
N PHE A 9 -21.05 -22.49 10.42
CA PHE A 9 -22.35 -23.13 10.27
C PHE A 9 -23.05 -22.63 9.00
N PRO A 10 -22.76 -23.20 7.83
CA PRO A 10 -23.32 -22.75 6.55
C PRO A 10 -24.84 -22.92 6.45
N ASP A 11 -25.40 -23.91 7.16
CA ASP A 11 -26.81 -24.30 7.11
C ASP A 11 -27.69 -23.59 8.16
N ILE A 12 -27.15 -22.57 8.83
CA ILE A 12 -27.91 -21.77 9.80
C ILE A 12 -29.01 -20.96 9.11
N GLU A 13 -30.22 -20.94 9.68
CA GLU A 13 -31.31 -20.14 9.13
C GLU A 13 -30.99 -18.64 9.23
N ASP A 14 -31.25 -17.87 8.16
CA ASP A 14 -30.90 -16.45 8.09
C ASP A 14 -31.44 -15.62 9.26
N LYS A 15 -32.69 -15.86 9.65
CA LYS A 15 -33.35 -15.14 10.76
C LYS A 15 -32.70 -15.49 12.10
N GLN A 16 -32.42 -16.77 12.33
CA GLN A 16 -31.78 -17.24 13.55
C GLN A 16 -30.36 -16.70 13.67
N ALA A 17 -29.60 -16.75 12.57
CA ALA A 17 -28.24 -16.21 12.50
C ALA A 17 -28.21 -14.71 12.84
N GLN A 18 -29.15 -13.94 12.30
CA GLN A 18 -29.23 -12.50 12.54
C GLN A 18 -29.58 -12.21 14.01
N ALA A 19 -30.57 -12.90 14.58
CA ALA A 19 -30.99 -12.70 15.96
C ALA A 19 -29.89 -13.07 16.98
N LEU A 20 -29.17 -14.18 16.77
CA LEU A 20 -28.04 -14.56 17.61
C LEU A 20 -26.89 -13.55 17.51
N VAL A 21 -26.57 -13.10 16.28
CA VAL A 21 -25.54 -12.09 16.05
C VAL A 21 -25.87 -10.78 16.75
N GLU A 22 -27.13 -10.35 16.78
CA GLU A 22 -27.53 -9.13 17.48
C GLU A 22 -27.25 -9.22 18.99
N ILE A 23 -27.58 -10.36 19.62
CA ILE A 23 -27.29 -10.60 21.04
C ILE A 23 -25.77 -10.61 21.28
N TRP A 24 -25.03 -11.34 20.46
CA TRP A 24 -23.59 -11.51 20.66
C TRP A 24 -22.77 -10.26 20.30
N GLU A 25 -23.21 -9.46 19.33
CA GLU A 25 -22.60 -8.15 19.03
C GLU A 25 -22.81 -7.18 20.20
N GLU A 26 -23.99 -7.20 20.84
CA GLU A 26 -24.25 -6.43 22.07
C GLU A 26 -23.28 -6.84 23.20
N VAL A 27 -23.05 -8.13 23.40
CA VAL A 27 -22.04 -8.65 24.36
C VAL A 27 -20.64 -8.10 24.05
N VAL A 28 -20.22 -8.17 22.79
CA VAL A 28 -18.90 -7.66 22.37
C VAL A 28 -18.80 -6.15 22.60
N ASP A 29 -19.81 -5.38 22.23
CA ASP A 29 -19.83 -3.94 22.42
C ASP A 29 -19.73 -3.54 23.90
N LEU A 30 -20.43 -4.25 24.79
CA LEU A 30 -20.34 -4.01 26.23
C LEU A 30 -18.96 -4.37 26.80
N ILE A 31 -18.32 -5.44 26.30
CA ILE A 31 -16.93 -5.77 26.67
C ILE A 31 -15.98 -4.63 26.30
N PHE A 32 -16.10 -4.08 25.09
CA PHE A 32 -15.27 -2.96 24.63
C PHE A 32 -15.60 -1.66 25.36
N HIS A 33 -16.87 -1.42 25.70
CA HIS A 33 -17.27 -0.28 26.51
C HIS A 33 -16.60 -0.31 27.88
N GLU A 34 -16.60 -1.47 28.55
CA GLU A 34 -15.93 -1.63 29.84
C GLU A 34 -14.40 -1.48 29.71
N MET A 35 -13.82 -2.03 28.63
CA MET A 35 -12.40 -1.87 28.33
C MET A 35 -12.02 -0.38 28.21
N ASP A 36 -12.80 0.40 27.47
CA ASP A 36 -12.59 1.84 27.28
C ASP A 36 -12.79 2.60 28.60
N ARG A 37 -13.82 2.27 29.38
CA ARG A 37 -14.09 2.88 30.69
C ARG A 37 -12.90 2.77 31.64
N ILE A 38 -12.20 1.64 31.62
CA ILE A 38 -11.02 1.39 32.47
C ILE A 38 -9.76 2.04 31.88
N SER A 39 -9.56 1.92 30.57
CA SER A 39 -8.29 2.27 29.93
C SER A 39 -8.16 3.76 29.56
N GLN A 40 -9.22 4.41 29.06
CA GLN A 40 -9.16 5.80 28.60
C GLN A 40 -8.64 6.78 29.66
N PRO A 41 -9.09 6.73 30.94
CA PRO A 41 -8.58 7.65 31.97
C PRO A 41 -7.08 7.52 32.24
N GLN A 42 -6.49 6.36 31.92
CA GLN A 42 -5.07 6.06 32.14
C GLN A 42 -4.20 6.39 30.91
N MET A 43 -4.81 6.46 29.73
CA MET A 43 -4.16 6.72 28.44
C MET A 43 -4.07 8.22 28.14
N THR A 44 -3.39 8.96 29.01
CA THR A 44 -3.33 10.42 28.98
C THR A 44 -2.54 11.02 27.80
N GLU A 45 -1.66 10.26 27.16
CA GLU A 45 -0.73 10.79 26.14
C GLU A 45 -0.68 9.88 24.89
N LEU A 46 -1.38 10.25 23.82
CA LEU A 46 -1.29 9.58 22.53
C LEU A 46 -1.03 10.57 21.41
N HIS A 47 0.09 10.37 20.71
CA HIS A 47 0.42 11.16 19.53
C HIS A 47 -0.44 10.75 18.33
N ILE A 48 -0.84 11.71 17.49
CA ILE A 48 -1.70 11.47 16.32
C ILE A 48 -1.13 10.42 15.35
N ASN A 49 0.21 10.37 15.21
CA ASN A 49 0.94 9.37 14.41
C ASN A 49 0.73 7.90 14.84
N LEU A 50 0.07 7.65 15.98
CA LEU A 50 -0.29 6.31 16.43
C LEU A 50 -1.72 5.91 16.07
N ARG A 51 -2.55 6.86 15.59
CA ARG A 51 -3.96 6.62 15.23
C ARG A 51 -4.11 5.36 14.40
N GLU A 52 -3.27 5.25 13.37
CA GLU A 52 -3.35 4.16 12.41
C GLU A 52 -2.98 2.79 13.01
N GLU A 53 -1.99 2.77 13.89
CA GLU A 53 -1.59 1.57 14.61
C GLU A 53 -2.65 1.14 15.62
N ILE A 54 -3.23 2.10 16.36
CA ILE A 54 -4.25 1.84 17.37
C ILE A 54 -5.52 1.28 16.74
N ILE A 55 -6.00 1.85 15.64
CA ILE A 55 -7.18 1.35 14.92
C ILE A 55 -6.98 -0.10 14.48
N LEU A 56 -5.80 -0.44 13.94
CA LEU A 56 -5.52 -1.81 13.53
C LEU A 56 -5.52 -2.78 14.73
N GLU A 57 -4.87 -2.42 15.83
CA GLU A 57 -4.82 -3.27 17.02
C GLU A 57 -6.21 -3.43 17.65
N PHE A 58 -7.04 -2.38 17.64
CA PHE A 58 -8.44 -2.45 18.08
C PHE A 58 -9.25 -3.41 17.20
N ALA A 59 -9.13 -3.30 15.87
CA ALA A 59 -9.84 -4.17 14.94
C ALA A 59 -9.44 -5.65 15.10
N LYS A 60 -8.14 -5.94 15.29
CA LYS A 60 -7.64 -7.30 15.56
C LYS A 60 -8.23 -7.86 16.85
N LEU A 61 -8.23 -7.05 17.91
CA LEU A 61 -8.76 -7.44 19.21
C LEU A 61 -10.27 -7.70 19.12
N ARG A 62 -11.02 -6.80 18.47
CA ARG A 62 -12.47 -6.98 18.26
C ARG A 62 -12.76 -8.25 17.48
N HIS A 63 -12.07 -8.49 16.38
CA HIS A 63 -12.23 -9.71 15.61
C HIS A 63 -11.92 -10.99 16.42
N HIS A 64 -10.90 -10.94 17.28
CA HIS A 64 -10.56 -12.04 18.16
C HIS A 64 -11.67 -12.31 19.18
N ILE A 65 -12.19 -11.27 19.84
CA ILE A 65 -13.28 -11.41 20.81
C ILE A 65 -14.56 -11.89 20.14
N GLU A 66 -14.93 -11.35 18.96
CA GLU A 66 -16.09 -11.84 18.19
C GLU A 66 -15.99 -13.34 17.91
N SER A 67 -14.80 -13.82 17.51
CA SER A 67 -14.57 -15.24 17.24
C SER A 67 -14.69 -16.07 18.52
N LYS A 68 -14.17 -15.57 19.65
CA LYS A 68 -14.27 -16.25 20.95
C LYS A 68 -15.68 -16.32 21.51
N VAL A 69 -16.49 -15.28 21.28
CA VAL A 69 -17.91 -15.30 21.65
C VAL A 69 -18.64 -16.37 20.83
N ILE A 70 -18.48 -16.41 19.51
CA ILE A 70 -19.09 -17.46 18.68
C ILE A 70 -18.67 -18.85 19.17
N GLU A 71 -17.36 -19.09 19.34
CA GLU A 71 -16.84 -20.38 19.81
C GLU A 71 -17.43 -20.80 21.18
N ALA A 72 -17.57 -19.85 22.11
CA ALA A 72 -18.11 -20.14 23.44
C ALA A 72 -19.60 -20.49 23.40
N GLN A 73 -20.40 -19.78 22.60
CA GLN A 73 -21.85 -19.96 22.55
C GLN A 73 -22.29 -21.13 21.67
N THR A 74 -21.42 -21.62 20.79
CA THR A 74 -21.70 -22.80 19.96
C THR A 74 -20.94 -24.04 20.40
N LEU A 75 -20.39 -24.07 21.62
CA LEU A 75 -19.57 -25.18 22.11
C LEU A 75 -20.41 -26.43 22.39
N GLU A 76 -21.60 -26.25 22.97
CA GLU A 76 -22.45 -27.35 23.46
C GLU A 76 -23.72 -27.55 22.63
N GLN A 77 -24.12 -26.55 21.84
CA GLN A 77 -25.37 -26.57 21.08
C GLN A 77 -25.19 -25.98 19.68
N LEU A 78 -25.91 -26.53 18.70
CA LEU A 78 -25.94 -26.00 17.35
C LEU A 78 -26.71 -24.67 17.32
N PRO A 79 -26.27 -23.67 16.52
CA PRO A 79 -26.94 -22.36 16.48
C PRO A 79 -28.45 -22.39 16.17
N ASN A 80 -28.91 -23.34 15.35
CA ASN A 80 -30.33 -23.48 15.01
C ASN A 80 -31.20 -23.98 16.18
N GLU A 81 -30.58 -24.54 17.21
CA GLU A 81 -31.28 -25.11 18.36
C GLU A 81 -31.27 -24.16 19.57
N ILE A 82 -30.50 -23.07 19.51
CA ILE A 82 -30.38 -22.09 20.59
C ILE A 82 -31.70 -21.33 20.73
N ASP A 83 -32.30 -21.39 21.92
CA ASP A 83 -33.44 -20.56 22.28
C ASP A 83 -32.99 -19.10 22.50
N LEU A 84 -33.54 -18.18 21.71
CA LEU A 84 -33.09 -16.78 21.68
C LEU A 84 -33.35 -16.04 23.00
N ALA A 85 -34.43 -16.36 23.71
CA ALA A 85 -34.77 -15.70 24.96
C ALA A 85 -33.84 -16.17 26.10
N ALA A 86 -33.61 -17.47 26.18
CA ALA A 86 -32.66 -18.07 27.11
C ALA A 86 -31.23 -17.58 26.84
N GLU A 87 -30.83 -17.49 25.57
CA GLU A 87 -29.51 -17.00 25.18
C GLU A 87 -29.30 -15.54 25.56
N ARG A 88 -30.32 -14.70 25.34
CA ARG A 88 -30.27 -13.29 25.74
C ARG A 88 -30.11 -13.14 27.25
N GLU A 89 -30.85 -13.90 28.04
CA GLU A 89 -30.75 -13.88 29.51
C GLU A 89 -29.39 -14.41 29.98
N LEU A 90 -28.89 -15.50 29.38
CA LEU A 90 -27.58 -16.07 29.71
C LEU A 90 -26.44 -15.08 29.42
N CYS A 91 -26.52 -14.36 28.30
CA CYS A 91 -25.50 -13.43 27.84
C CYS A 91 -25.56 -12.05 28.51
N LEU A 92 -26.76 -11.53 28.77
CA LEU A 92 -26.99 -10.14 29.17
C LEU A 92 -27.70 -9.98 30.52
N GLY A 93 -28.13 -11.08 31.14
CA GLY A 93 -28.56 -11.11 32.55
C GLY A 93 -27.37 -11.02 33.51
N ASP A 94 -27.61 -11.13 34.81
CA ASP A 94 -26.63 -10.83 35.86
C ASP A 94 -25.30 -11.60 35.72
N ILE A 95 -25.37 -12.91 35.42
CA ILE A 95 -24.19 -13.76 35.24
C ILE A 95 -23.41 -13.33 33.99
N GLY A 96 -24.12 -13.06 32.89
CA GLY A 96 -23.56 -12.60 31.63
C GLY A 96 -22.87 -11.24 31.78
N GLN A 97 -23.52 -10.29 32.45
CA GLN A 97 -22.94 -8.98 32.77
C GLN A 97 -21.67 -9.09 33.59
N GLN A 98 -21.62 -9.97 34.61
CA GLN A 98 -20.40 -10.16 35.37
C GLN A 98 -19.25 -10.73 34.51
N LYS A 99 -19.54 -11.64 33.57
CA LYS A 99 -18.56 -12.14 32.60
C LYS A 99 -18.08 -11.04 31.65
N ILE A 100 -18.98 -10.20 31.16
CA ILE A 100 -18.68 -9.05 30.29
C ILE A 100 -17.73 -8.10 31.02
N LEU A 101 -18.07 -7.70 32.25
CA LEU A 101 -17.25 -6.78 33.05
C LEU A 101 -15.86 -7.34 33.33
N ASN A 102 -15.78 -8.61 33.73
CA ASN A 102 -14.50 -9.28 33.99
C ASN A 102 -13.65 -9.38 32.71
N THR A 103 -14.28 -9.71 31.58
CA THR A 103 -13.58 -9.80 30.29
C THR A 103 -13.06 -8.43 29.84
N GLY A 104 -13.90 -7.40 29.91
CA GLY A 104 -13.51 -6.02 29.59
C GLY A 104 -12.34 -5.53 30.45
N LYS A 105 -12.37 -5.83 31.76
CA LYS A 105 -11.26 -5.54 32.68
C LYS A 105 -9.97 -6.26 32.30
N ILE A 106 -10.02 -7.57 32.07
CA ILE A 106 -8.84 -8.36 31.68
C ILE A 106 -8.22 -7.81 30.40
N ILE A 107 -9.05 -7.46 29.41
CA ILE A 107 -8.58 -6.88 28.15
C ILE A 107 -7.96 -5.50 28.39
N ALA A 108 -8.59 -4.63 29.19
CA ALA A 108 -8.05 -3.31 29.50
C ALA A 108 -6.67 -3.41 30.17
N GLU A 109 -6.56 -4.21 31.22
CA GLU A 109 -5.36 -4.29 32.06
C GLU A 109 -4.23 -5.04 31.35
N ASN A 110 -4.51 -6.21 30.78
CA ASN A 110 -3.49 -7.14 30.31
C ASN A 110 -3.22 -7.08 28.80
N VAL A 111 -4.02 -6.32 28.04
CA VAL A 111 -3.80 -6.20 26.58
C VAL A 111 -3.65 -4.74 26.18
N TRP A 112 -4.64 -3.91 26.51
CA TRP A 112 -4.70 -2.54 25.99
C TRP A 112 -3.72 -1.60 26.71
N LEU A 113 -3.76 -1.57 28.05
CA LEU A 113 -2.84 -0.76 28.86
C LEU A 113 -1.40 -1.25 28.79
N GLU A 114 -1.19 -2.56 28.67
CA GLU A 114 0.15 -3.11 28.45
C GLU A 114 0.77 -2.55 27.15
N LYS A 115 0.03 -2.58 26.03
CA LYS A 115 0.48 -1.96 24.76
C LYS A 115 0.72 -0.46 24.91
N TYR A 116 -0.16 0.23 25.63
CA TYR A 116 0.02 1.66 25.90
C TYR A 116 1.34 1.94 26.62
N HIS A 117 1.58 1.31 27.77
CA HIS A 117 2.75 1.57 28.60
C HIS A 117 4.06 1.12 27.94
N ASN A 118 4.08 -0.07 27.32
CA ASN A 118 5.30 -0.66 26.80
C ASN A 118 5.69 -0.16 25.41
N ARG A 119 4.76 0.46 24.66
CA ARG A 119 4.99 0.81 23.26
C ARG A 119 4.47 2.19 22.88
N TRP A 120 3.19 2.46 23.03
CA TRP A 120 2.59 3.70 22.51
C TRP A 120 3.07 4.94 23.26
N LYS A 121 3.14 4.88 24.58
CA LYS A 121 3.63 6.00 25.40
C LYS A 121 5.07 6.39 25.05
N LEU A 122 5.94 5.40 24.82
CA LEU A 122 7.33 5.64 24.40
C LEU A 122 7.40 6.29 23.00
N LYS A 123 6.61 5.80 22.05
CA LYS A 123 6.52 6.40 20.71
C LYS A 123 5.96 7.81 20.74
N THR A 124 4.94 8.07 21.56
CA THR A 124 4.36 9.40 21.78
C THR A 124 5.42 10.36 22.28
N ARG A 125 6.17 9.99 23.32
CA ARG A 125 7.24 10.83 23.88
C ARG A 125 8.31 11.15 22.86
N SER A 126 8.80 10.14 22.13
CA SER A 126 9.81 10.34 21.09
C SER A 126 9.32 11.27 19.96
N ALA A 127 8.04 11.17 19.58
CA ALA A 127 7.45 12.07 18.59
C ALA A 127 7.39 13.50 19.11
N LEU A 128 6.86 13.71 20.32
CA LEU A 128 6.75 15.03 20.94
C LEU A 128 8.11 15.68 21.20
N GLU A 129 9.13 14.91 21.57
CA GLU A 129 10.52 15.39 21.71
C GLU A 129 11.06 15.93 20.37
N LYS A 130 10.81 15.20 19.27
CA LYS A 130 11.21 15.63 17.93
C LYS A 130 10.43 16.86 17.45
N GLU A 131 9.18 17.03 17.87
CA GLU A 131 8.40 18.21 17.54
C GLU A 131 8.87 19.45 18.31
N LYS A 132 9.24 19.28 19.59
CA LYS A 132 9.80 20.35 20.43
C LYS A 132 11.20 20.77 19.99
N ALA A 133 12.02 19.81 19.57
CA ALA A 133 13.38 20.03 19.11
C ALA A 133 13.57 19.33 17.76
N PRO A 134 13.05 19.91 16.66
CA PRO A 134 13.21 19.33 15.34
C PRO A 134 14.70 19.18 15.03
N PRO A 135 15.13 18.02 14.49
CA PRO A 135 16.52 17.82 14.13
C PRO A 135 16.92 18.90 13.13
N VAL A 136 18.11 19.48 13.33
CA VAL A 136 18.65 20.47 12.40
C VAL A 136 18.69 19.84 11.02
N ALA A 137 18.03 20.48 10.04
CA ALA A 137 18.04 20.03 8.66
C ALA A 137 19.50 19.93 8.22
N LYS A 138 19.93 18.72 7.85
CA LYS A 138 21.28 18.54 7.29
C LYS A 138 21.34 19.35 6.00
N GLU A 139 22.44 20.07 5.83
CA GLU A 139 22.71 20.76 4.57
C GLU A 139 22.66 19.76 3.41
N LEU A 140 21.95 20.13 2.34
CA LEU A 140 21.83 19.30 1.16
C LEU A 140 23.20 19.20 0.48
N LYS A 141 23.79 18.01 0.50
CA LYS A 141 25.04 17.75 -0.20
C LYS A 141 24.78 17.47 -1.67
N ILE A 142 25.08 18.45 -2.52
CA ILE A 142 25.02 18.32 -3.97
C ILE A 142 26.36 17.74 -4.43
N ASN A 143 26.33 16.56 -5.02
CA ASN A 143 27.50 15.94 -5.65
C ASN A 143 27.27 15.94 -7.16
N GLU A 144 28.33 16.21 -7.91
CA GLU A 144 28.30 16.11 -9.36
C GLU A 144 28.08 14.64 -9.78
N VAL A 145 27.05 14.40 -10.59
CA VAL A 145 26.73 13.07 -11.10
C VAL A 145 26.59 13.09 -12.62
N THR A 146 27.36 12.23 -13.29
CA THR A 146 27.30 12.10 -14.75
C THR A 146 26.10 11.29 -15.23
N ASP A 147 25.64 10.34 -14.42
CA ASP A 147 24.51 9.46 -14.68
C ASP A 147 23.47 9.62 -13.56
N ASN A 148 22.28 10.12 -13.91
CA ASN A 148 21.18 10.31 -12.98
C ASN A 148 20.34 9.04 -12.86
N HIS A 149 19.87 8.72 -11.65
CA HIS A 149 19.04 7.53 -11.41
C HIS A 149 17.55 7.81 -11.59
N PHE A 150 16.94 7.31 -12.66
CA PHE A 150 15.48 7.36 -12.77
C PHE A 150 14.78 6.27 -11.94
N ILE A 151 15.50 5.20 -11.55
CA ILE A 151 15.09 4.21 -10.55
C ILE A 151 16.18 4.10 -9.49
N PRO A 152 15.87 4.12 -8.18
CA PRO A 152 16.89 4.17 -7.14
C PRO A 152 17.78 2.94 -7.17
N LYS A 153 19.09 3.14 -7.18
CA LYS A 153 20.07 2.05 -7.10
C LYS A 153 19.90 1.20 -5.83
N SER A 154 19.59 1.83 -4.71
CA SER A 154 19.32 1.16 -3.43
C SER A 154 18.08 0.28 -3.48
N PHE A 155 17.04 0.71 -4.20
CA PHE A 155 15.80 -0.02 -4.41
C PHE A 155 16.02 -1.26 -5.28
N ILE A 156 16.71 -1.12 -6.42
CA ILE A 156 17.06 -2.25 -7.29
C ILE A 156 17.92 -3.26 -6.52
N LYS A 157 18.99 -2.79 -5.86
CA LYS A 157 19.88 -3.64 -5.08
C LYS A 157 19.13 -4.48 -4.04
N ARG A 158 18.19 -3.86 -3.33
CA ARG A 158 17.50 -4.49 -2.21
C ARG A 158 16.38 -5.44 -2.64
N TYR A 159 15.63 -5.10 -3.68
CA TYR A 159 14.36 -5.78 -3.98
C TYR A 159 14.32 -6.50 -5.33
N TRP A 160 15.26 -6.20 -6.23
CA TRP A 160 15.27 -6.70 -7.61
C TRP A 160 16.57 -7.42 -7.99
N SER A 161 17.61 -7.34 -7.17
CA SER A 161 18.87 -8.03 -7.41
C SER A 161 19.03 -9.25 -6.50
N GLU A 162 19.57 -10.33 -7.06
CA GLU A 162 20.00 -11.51 -6.31
C GLU A 162 21.53 -11.58 -6.35
N LYS A 163 22.18 -11.52 -5.18
CA LYS A 163 23.65 -11.47 -5.06
C LYS A 163 24.31 -10.38 -5.93
N GLY A 164 23.61 -9.27 -6.15
CA GLY A 164 24.08 -8.14 -6.96
C GLY A 164 23.89 -8.30 -8.48
N VAL A 165 23.25 -9.37 -8.92
CA VAL A 165 22.90 -9.63 -10.31
C VAL A 165 21.42 -9.35 -10.53
N ILE A 166 21.09 -8.73 -11.67
CA ILE A 166 19.74 -8.51 -12.17
C ILE A 166 19.61 -9.19 -13.54
N ARG A 167 18.42 -9.69 -13.85
CA ARG A 167 18.05 -10.09 -15.21
C ARG A 167 17.35 -8.93 -15.89
N LYS A 168 18.05 -8.34 -16.87
CA LYS A 168 17.53 -7.24 -17.69
C LYS A 168 16.96 -7.81 -18.97
N ASN A 169 15.70 -7.49 -19.26
CA ASN A 169 15.03 -7.86 -20.50
C ASN A 169 14.89 -6.64 -21.39
N SER A 170 15.08 -6.82 -22.70
CA SER A 170 14.92 -5.77 -23.71
C SER A 170 13.88 -6.22 -24.74
N ILE A 171 12.99 -5.31 -25.11
CA ILE A 171 11.90 -5.54 -26.05
C ILE A 171 12.32 -4.96 -27.41
N SER A 172 12.36 -5.79 -28.46
CA SER A 172 12.65 -5.36 -29.82
C SER A 172 11.76 -6.09 -30.81
N LYS A 173 10.95 -5.34 -31.56
CA LYS A 173 10.03 -5.88 -32.59
C LYS A 173 9.15 -7.03 -32.08
N GLY A 174 8.67 -6.94 -30.84
CA GLY A 174 7.83 -7.97 -30.19
C GLY A 174 8.60 -9.19 -29.66
N VAL A 175 9.92 -9.24 -29.83
CA VAL A 175 10.79 -10.27 -29.26
C VAL A 175 11.42 -9.74 -27.97
N VAL A 176 11.40 -10.55 -26.92
CA VAL A 176 12.05 -10.24 -25.66
C VAL A 176 13.36 -11.02 -25.59
N ASN A 177 14.46 -10.29 -25.37
CA ASN A 177 15.78 -10.86 -25.10
C ASN A 177 16.20 -10.52 -23.68
N TYR A 178 17.02 -11.36 -23.05
CA TYR A 178 17.52 -11.06 -21.70
C TYR A 178 19.04 -11.15 -21.59
N ILE A 179 19.57 -10.44 -20.60
CA ILE A 179 20.96 -10.50 -20.17
C ILE A 179 21.03 -10.39 -18.65
N ASP A 180 21.81 -11.26 -18.03
CA ASP A 180 22.13 -11.14 -16.60
C ASP A 180 23.31 -10.18 -16.44
N THR A 181 23.15 -9.15 -15.61
CA THR A 181 24.14 -8.07 -15.45
C THR A 181 24.17 -7.56 -14.01
N SER A 182 25.15 -6.72 -13.66
CA SER A 182 25.18 -6.12 -12.33
C SER A 182 24.08 -5.06 -12.18
N PHE A 183 23.46 -4.99 -11.00
CA PHE A 183 22.37 -4.02 -10.76
C PHE A 183 22.77 -2.55 -11.01
N GLY A 184 24.06 -2.24 -10.89
CA GLY A 184 24.60 -0.90 -11.17
C GLY A 184 24.73 -0.55 -12.65
N LYS A 185 24.23 -1.39 -13.57
CA LYS A 185 24.23 -1.17 -15.03
C LYS A 185 22.83 -0.93 -15.62
N TRP A 186 21.83 -0.66 -14.77
CA TRP A 186 20.46 -0.35 -15.20
C TRP A 186 19.83 0.73 -14.30
N GLY A 187 18.84 1.44 -14.82
CA GLY A 187 18.07 2.44 -14.04
C GLY A 187 18.68 3.86 -14.01
N PHE A 188 19.59 4.19 -14.93
CA PHE A 188 20.21 5.52 -15.04
C PHE A 188 20.30 6.03 -16.47
N VAL A 189 20.32 7.36 -16.63
CA VAL A 189 20.51 8.09 -17.89
C VAL A 189 21.42 9.29 -17.66
N ARG A 190 22.28 9.60 -18.63
CA ARG A 190 23.16 10.77 -18.58
C ARG A 190 22.36 12.07 -18.61
N ASN A 191 22.72 13.00 -17.73
CA ASN A 191 22.21 14.38 -17.72
C ASN A 191 20.67 14.46 -17.86
N LEU A 192 19.95 13.58 -17.16
CA LEU A 192 18.49 13.52 -17.21
C LEU A 192 17.86 14.71 -16.46
N TYR A 193 18.50 15.15 -15.38
CA TYR A 193 18.13 16.30 -14.57
C TYR A 193 19.33 16.78 -13.75
N SER A 194 19.22 17.94 -13.11
CA SER A 194 20.31 18.59 -12.37
C SER A 194 20.80 17.81 -11.15
N ASP A 195 22.08 17.98 -10.80
CA ASP A 195 22.68 17.42 -9.57
C ASP A 195 21.91 17.83 -8.31
N GLN A 196 21.33 19.03 -8.32
CA GLN A 196 20.50 19.52 -7.24
C GLN A 196 19.25 18.63 -7.05
N LEU A 197 18.57 18.26 -8.14
CA LEU A 197 17.43 17.36 -8.08
C LEU A 197 17.85 15.93 -7.69
N GLU A 198 19.00 15.43 -8.14
CA GLU A 198 19.52 14.13 -7.68
C GLU A 198 19.67 14.12 -6.16
N ALA A 199 20.24 15.18 -5.58
CA ALA A 199 20.41 15.29 -4.13
C ALA A 199 19.05 15.30 -3.39
N TYR A 200 18.05 16.01 -3.91
CA TYR A 200 16.69 15.99 -3.34
C TYR A 200 16.02 14.62 -3.45
N PHE A 201 16.17 13.94 -4.58
CA PHE A 201 15.61 12.60 -4.76
C PHE A 201 16.25 11.60 -3.79
N GLY A 202 17.55 11.72 -3.51
CA GLY A 202 18.21 10.91 -2.49
C GLY A 202 17.59 11.04 -1.10
N LEU A 203 17.10 12.24 -0.71
CA LEU A 203 16.38 12.42 0.55
C LEU A 203 15.03 11.69 0.53
N ILE A 204 14.28 11.83 -0.55
CA ILE A 204 12.93 11.25 -0.68
C ILE A 204 12.98 9.72 -0.75
N GLU A 205 13.98 9.18 -1.43
CA GLU A 205 14.27 7.74 -1.44
C GLU A 205 14.63 7.21 -0.04
N GLY A 206 15.41 7.99 0.72
CA GLY A 206 15.73 7.71 2.11
C GLY A 206 14.48 7.62 2.99
N ASP A 207 13.61 8.62 2.89
CA ASP A 207 12.38 8.71 3.67
C ASP A 207 11.36 7.60 3.32
N ALA A 208 11.34 7.14 2.07
CA ALA A 208 10.43 6.09 1.62
C ALA A 208 10.87 4.66 1.99
N SER A 209 12.14 4.45 2.39
CA SER A 209 12.67 3.13 2.70
C SER A 209 11.89 2.37 3.79
N VAL A 210 11.49 3.05 4.87
CA VAL A 210 10.69 2.46 5.95
C VAL A 210 9.22 2.25 5.54
N PRO A 211 8.53 3.24 4.96
CA PRO A 211 7.19 3.04 4.39
C PRO A 211 7.08 1.86 3.43
N ILE A 212 8.02 1.67 2.51
CA ILE A 212 8.03 0.52 1.58
C ILE A 212 8.05 -0.80 2.37
N GLN A 213 8.93 -0.93 3.36
CA GLN A 213 9.02 -2.14 4.19
C GLN A 213 7.73 -2.42 4.96
N LYS A 214 7.08 -1.37 5.48
CA LYS A 214 5.79 -1.49 6.15
C LYS A 214 4.71 -1.97 5.21
N VAL A 215 4.62 -1.41 4.00
CA VAL A 215 3.66 -1.87 2.98
C VAL A 215 3.90 -3.33 2.64
N LEU A 216 5.14 -3.76 2.44
CA LEU A 216 5.47 -5.17 2.17
C LEU A 216 5.02 -6.11 3.31
N LYS A 217 5.05 -5.63 4.55
CA LYS A 217 4.57 -6.34 5.75
C LYS A 217 3.08 -6.16 6.02
N VAL A 218 2.36 -5.38 5.21
CA VAL A 218 0.94 -5.05 5.41
C VAL A 218 0.73 -4.32 6.75
N GLU A 219 1.71 -3.51 7.13
CA GLU A 219 1.65 -2.66 8.33
C GLU A 219 1.05 -1.28 8.01
N PRO A 220 0.32 -0.68 8.95
CA PRO A 220 -0.27 0.62 8.75
C PRO A 220 0.82 1.71 8.69
N LEU A 221 0.62 2.64 7.76
CA LEU A 221 1.42 3.85 7.63
C LEU A 221 0.72 4.98 8.37
N ASN A 222 1.44 5.71 9.21
CA ASN A 222 0.95 7.00 9.67
C ASN A 222 1.02 8.05 8.55
N THR A 223 0.41 9.21 8.77
CA THR A 223 0.34 10.26 7.74
C THR A 223 1.71 10.67 7.17
N PRO A 224 2.76 10.96 7.98
CA PRO A 224 4.09 11.25 7.45
C PRO A 224 4.71 10.11 6.62
N GLN A 225 4.53 8.86 7.05
CA GLN A 225 5.01 7.69 6.31
C GLN A 225 4.28 7.52 4.97
N LYS A 226 2.96 7.76 4.96
CA LYS A 226 2.16 7.73 3.74
C LYS A 226 2.62 8.82 2.78
N GLN A 227 2.82 10.05 3.27
CA GLN A 227 3.34 11.16 2.48
C GLN A 227 4.71 10.85 1.86
N ALA A 228 5.64 10.28 2.63
CA ALA A 228 6.96 9.88 2.12
C ALA A 228 6.86 8.85 0.98
N LEU A 229 6.02 7.81 1.14
CA LEU A 229 5.80 6.81 0.10
C LEU A 229 5.13 7.39 -1.14
N VAL A 230 4.11 8.23 -0.96
CA VAL A 230 3.42 8.88 -2.07
C VAL A 230 4.37 9.80 -2.83
N GLY A 231 5.17 10.59 -2.12
CA GLY A 231 6.21 11.44 -2.71
C GLY A 231 7.20 10.62 -3.54
N PHE A 232 7.66 9.48 -3.02
CA PHE A 232 8.51 8.55 -3.76
C PHE A 232 7.85 8.06 -5.05
N ILE A 233 6.61 7.56 -5.00
CA ILE A 233 5.90 7.04 -6.19
C ILE A 233 5.72 8.14 -7.24
N VAL A 234 5.28 9.33 -6.84
CA VAL A 234 5.09 10.47 -7.75
C VAL A 234 6.42 10.86 -8.40
N ILE A 235 7.51 10.90 -7.63
CA ILE A 235 8.82 11.26 -8.17
C ILE A 235 9.35 10.23 -9.14
N GLN A 236 9.21 8.93 -8.86
CA GLN A 236 9.57 7.87 -9.81
C GLN A 236 8.82 8.04 -11.14
N ARG A 237 7.56 8.50 -11.10
CA ARG A 237 6.75 8.72 -12.30
C ARG A 237 7.29 9.87 -13.14
N ILE A 238 7.54 11.03 -12.52
CA ILE A 238 7.93 12.24 -13.26
C ILE A 238 9.41 12.21 -13.64
N ARG A 239 10.31 11.64 -12.84
CA ARG A 239 11.74 11.57 -13.21
C ARG A 239 12.06 10.51 -14.28
N ASN A 240 11.05 9.85 -14.82
CA ASN A 240 11.21 8.79 -15.81
C ASN A 240 11.59 9.34 -17.19
N PRO A 241 12.58 8.77 -17.92
CA PRO A 241 12.97 9.24 -19.24
C PRO A 241 11.81 9.30 -20.24
N ALA A 242 10.98 8.26 -20.31
CA ALA A 242 9.84 8.25 -21.24
C ALA A 242 8.80 9.33 -20.91
N PHE A 243 8.62 9.65 -19.63
CA PHE A 243 7.78 10.77 -19.21
C PHE A 243 8.39 12.12 -19.60
N ILE A 244 9.68 12.31 -19.34
CA ILE A 244 10.43 13.53 -19.66
C ILE A 244 10.41 13.78 -21.16
N ASP A 245 10.71 12.78 -21.99
CA ASP A 245 10.72 12.89 -23.44
C ASP A 245 9.33 13.25 -23.99
N SER A 246 8.29 12.57 -23.50
CA SER A 246 6.89 12.87 -23.89
C SER A 246 6.48 14.28 -23.48
N HIS A 247 6.89 14.73 -22.29
CA HIS A 247 6.60 16.07 -21.79
C HIS A 247 7.34 17.13 -22.60
N ASN A 248 8.64 16.94 -22.85
CA ASN A 248 9.47 17.86 -23.63
C ASN A 248 8.97 18.01 -25.06
N ALA A 249 8.51 16.94 -25.70
CA ALA A 249 7.90 17.01 -27.03
C ALA A 249 6.65 17.91 -27.06
N LYS A 250 5.84 17.92 -26.00
CA LYS A 250 4.66 18.79 -25.86
C LYS A 250 5.00 20.21 -25.41
N LEU A 251 6.08 20.36 -24.64
CA LEU A 251 6.55 21.63 -24.11
C LEU A 251 7.23 22.46 -25.20
N LYS A 252 7.92 21.82 -26.15
CA LYS A 252 8.70 22.47 -27.20
C LYS A 252 7.88 23.52 -27.99
N PRO A 253 6.69 23.23 -28.54
CA PRO A 253 5.88 24.24 -29.23
C PRO A 253 5.49 25.44 -28.36
N VAL A 254 5.28 25.22 -27.06
CA VAL A 254 4.95 26.29 -26.09
C VAL A 254 6.15 27.19 -25.86
N ILE A 255 7.35 26.61 -25.73
CA ILE A 255 8.59 27.38 -25.64
C ILE A 255 8.83 28.16 -26.94
N GLU A 256 8.63 27.55 -28.11
CA GLU A 256 8.77 28.24 -29.41
C GLU A 256 7.87 29.48 -29.47
N GLN A 257 6.61 29.32 -29.07
CA GLN A 257 5.61 30.40 -29.08
C GLN A 257 5.96 31.55 -28.14
N HIS A 258 6.42 31.27 -26.91
CA HIS A 258 6.61 32.29 -25.88
C HIS A 258 8.05 32.80 -25.73
N CYS A 259 9.03 32.02 -26.16
CA CYS A 259 10.45 32.25 -25.92
C CYS A 259 11.31 32.18 -27.19
N GLY A 260 10.74 31.77 -28.33
CA GLY A 260 11.43 31.67 -29.62
C GLY A 260 12.09 30.31 -29.89
N VAL A 261 12.35 30.06 -31.18
CA VAL A 261 12.88 28.78 -31.70
C VAL A 261 14.26 28.44 -31.14
N GLU A 262 15.11 29.43 -30.89
CA GLU A 262 16.44 29.23 -30.32
C GLU A 262 16.37 28.58 -28.93
N LYS A 263 15.51 29.12 -28.05
CA LYS A 263 15.34 28.58 -26.70
C LYS A 263 14.67 27.21 -26.67
N ALA A 264 13.75 26.95 -27.59
CA ALA A 264 13.09 25.65 -27.70
C ALA A 264 14.00 24.52 -28.20
N ASN A 265 15.07 24.87 -28.92
CA ASN A 265 16.09 23.93 -29.35
C ASN A 265 17.31 23.86 -28.40
N ASN A 266 17.35 24.68 -27.34
CA ASN A 266 18.40 24.61 -26.31
C ASN A 266 18.04 23.54 -25.26
N PRO A 267 18.77 22.42 -25.18
CA PRO A 267 18.47 21.34 -24.22
C PRO A 267 18.51 21.78 -22.77
N GLU A 268 19.45 22.65 -22.39
CA GLU A 268 19.56 23.16 -21.01
C GLU A 268 18.36 24.02 -20.63
N TYR A 269 17.84 24.81 -21.58
CA TYR A 269 16.66 25.63 -21.35
C TYR A 269 15.40 24.76 -21.22
N VAL A 270 15.25 23.76 -22.10
CA VAL A 270 14.12 22.80 -22.03
C VAL A 270 14.16 22.04 -20.70
N GLN A 271 15.34 21.56 -20.29
CA GLN A 271 15.53 20.92 -19.00
C GLN A 271 15.19 21.87 -17.84
N PHE A 272 15.66 23.11 -17.86
CA PHE A 272 15.35 24.10 -16.82
C PHE A 272 13.84 24.34 -16.68
N ILE A 273 13.10 24.46 -17.79
CA ILE A 273 11.64 24.60 -17.77
C ILE A 273 10.99 23.33 -17.24
N TYR A 274 11.45 22.15 -17.69
CA TYR A 274 10.96 20.88 -17.17
C TYR A 274 11.13 20.77 -15.65
N GLU A 275 12.31 21.10 -15.12
CA GLU A 275 12.61 21.01 -13.70
C GLU A 275 11.74 21.92 -12.82
N SER A 276 11.09 22.94 -13.39
CA SER A 276 10.11 23.75 -12.68
C SER A 276 8.90 22.95 -12.19
N ILE A 277 8.61 21.78 -12.80
CA ILE A 277 7.52 20.89 -12.40
C ILE A 277 7.69 20.39 -10.95
N PHE A 278 8.94 20.21 -10.49
CA PHE A 278 9.25 19.75 -9.14
C PHE A 278 8.90 20.78 -8.06
N LYS A 279 8.61 22.03 -8.45
CA LYS A 279 8.15 23.11 -7.58
C LYS A 279 6.65 23.40 -7.73
N ASN A 280 5.95 22.69 -8.62
CA ASN A 280 4.55 22.95 -8.92
C ASN A 280 3.61 22.10 -8.02
N HIS A 281 3.04 22.73 -6.99
CA HIS A 281 2.14 22.07 -6.04
C HIS A 281 0.88 21.46 -6.69
N GLU A 282 0.38 22.04 -7.79
CA GLU A 282 -0.81 21.54 -8.47
C GLU A 282 -0.55 20.20 -9.15
N VAL A 283 0.62 20.06 -9.80
CA VAL A 283 1.05 18.79 -10.41
C VAL A 283 1.15 17.70 -9.35
N TYR A 284 1.82 17.98 -8.23
CA TYR A 284 1.91 17.02 -7.13
C TYR A 284 0.56 16.67 -6.54
N ARG A 285 -0.32 17.66 -6.34
CA ARG A 285 -1.69 17.43 -5.84
C ARG A 285 -2.45 16.49 -6.77
N ASN A 286 -2.42 16.71 -8.07
CA ASN A 286 -3.15 15.91 -9.04
C ASN A 286 -2.61 14.48 -9.12
N LEU A 287 -1.29 14.30 -9.17
CA LEU A 287 -0.67 12.97 -9.23
C LEU A 287 -0.82 12.17 -7.91
N SER A 288 -0.78 12.87 -6.77
CA SER A 288 -0.86 12.22 -5.45
C SER A 288 -2.29 11.93 -4.98
N LYS A 289 -3.30 12.64 -5.50
CA LYS A 289 -4.71 12.49 -5.10
C LYS A 289 -5.19 11.02 -5.12
N PRO A 290 -5.01 10.23 -6.20
CA PRO A 290 -5.42 8.82 -6.18
C PRO A 290 -4.62 8.02 -5.15
N LEU A 291 -3.33 8.27 -4.98
CA LEU A 291 -2.50 7.58 -4.00
C LEU A 291 -2.94 7.86 -2.54
N PHE A 292 -3.51 9.02 -2.25
CA PHE A 292 -4.04 9.30 -0.91
C PHE A 292 -5.43 8.72 -0.66
N HIS A 293 -6.32 8.78 -1.64
CA HIS A 293 -7.74 8.50 -1.44
C HIS A 293 -8.19 7.10 -1.85
N ASN A 294 -7.47 6.46 -2.76
CA ASN A 294 -7.90 5.20 -3.32
C ASN A 294 -7.42 4.00 -2.51
N GLN A 295 -8.08 2.87 -2.71
CA GLN A 295 -7.79 1.63 -2.01
C GLN A 295 -6.46 1.03 -2.47
N TRP A 296 -5.56 0.81 -1.51
CA TRP A 296 -4.29 0.11 -1.73
C TRP A 296 -4.46 -1.39 -1.55
N VAL A 297 -3.87 -2.17 -2.45
CA VAL A 297 -3.83 -3.63 -2.41
C VAL A 297 -2.41 -4.10 -2.68
N LEU A 298 -1.85 -4.93 -1.81
CA LEU A 298 -0.60 -5.63 -2.06
C LEU A 298 -0.89 -6.97 -2.73
N VAL A 299 -0.56 -7.11 -4.01
CA VAL A 299 -0.63 -8.38 -4.72
C VAL A 299 0.68 -9.14 -4.53
N ARG A 300 0.61 -10.35 -3.97
CA ARG A 300 1.76 -11.24 -3.77
C ARG A 300 1.77 -12.38 -4.76
N SER A 301 2.79 -12.42 -5.61
CA SER A 301 3.07 -13.47 -6.59
C SER A 301 3.89 -14.60 -5.95
N PRO A 302 3.32 -15.81 -5.74
CA PRO A 302 4.09 -16.97 -5.28
C PRO A 302 5.20 -17.38 -6.24
N GLN A 303 5.02 -17.13 -7.55
CA GLN A 303 5.98 -17.53 -8.59
C GLN A 303 7.07 -16.49 -8.88
N LYS A 304 7.04 -15.33 -8.19
CA LYS A 304 7.97 -14.21 -8.42
C LYS A 304 7.94 -13.70 -9.87
N SER A 305 6.73 -13.57 -10.43
CA SER A 305 6.50 -13.20 -11.83
C SER A 305 6.27 -11.70 -12.01
N ILE A 306 6.47 -10.87 -10.98
CA ILE A 306 6.34 -9.41 -11.10
C ILE A 306 7.56 -8.88 -11.85
N VAL A 307 7.32 -7.96 -12.78
CA VAL A 307 8.37 -7.25 -13.52
C VAL A 307 8.46 -5.79 -13.10
N LEU A 308 9.67 -5.23 -13.14
CA LEU A 308 9.91 -3.80 -12.96
C LEU A 308 10.12 -3.17 -14.34
N PRO A 309 9.14 -2.43 -14.87
CA PRO A 309 9.34 -1.73 -16.13
C PRO A 309 10.38 -0.62 -15.98
N ASP A 310 11.04 -0.23 -17.06
CA ASP A 310 11.87 0.98 -17.13
C ASP A 310 11.09 2.27 -16.83
N THR A 311 9.74 2.21 -16.80
CA THR A 311 8.86 3.27 -16.31
C THR A 311 8.73 3.35 -14.78
N CYS A 312 9.29 2.37 -14.04
CA CYS A 312 9.21 2.15 -12.59
C CYS A 312 7.79 1.90 -12.03
N ASN A 313 6.81 2.69 -12.44
CA ASN A 313 5.41 2.56 -12.06
C ASN A 313 4.51 2.89 -13.24
N ILE A 314 3.29 2.34 -13.18
CA ILE A 314 2.33 2.40 -14.27
C ILE A 314 1.12 3.17 -13.78
N PHE A 315 0.84 4.29 -14.44
CA PHE A 315 -0.37 5.10 -14.25
C PHE A 315 -1.23 4.95 -15.49
N THR A 316 -2.44 4.45 -15.34
CA THR A 316 -3.43 4.31 -16.40
C THR A 316 -4.80 4.70 -15.89
N ASP A 317 -5.78 4.80 -16.78
CA ASP A 317 -7.15 5.15 -16.46
C ASP A 317 -8.09 3.99 -16.80
N VAL A 318 -8.99 3.68 -15.88
CA VAL A 318 -10.04 2.67 -16.07
C VAL A 318 -11.36 3.35 -15.77
N ASN A 319 -12.22 3.49 -16.77
CA ASN A 319 -13.51 4.19 -16.66
C ASN A 319 -13.40 5.63 -16.12
N GLY A 320 -12.35 6.35 -16.51
CA GLY A 320 -12.11 7.74 -16.11
C GLY A 320 -11.50 7.91 -14.71
N GLU A 321 -11.16 6.83 -14.03
CA GLU A 321 -10.55 6.82 -12.70
C GLU A 321 -9.14 6.21 -12.77
N THR A 322 -8.21 6.80 -12.03
CA THR A 322 -6.79 6.39 -12.10
C THR A 322 -6.55 5.05 -11.42
N PHE A 323 -5.92 4.14 -12.16
CA PHE A 323 -5.41 2.85 -11.71
C PHE A 323 -3.88 2.88 -11.73
N ILE A 324 -3.25 2.50 -10.61
CA ILE A 324 -1.79 2.58 -10.46
C ILE A 324 -1.22 1.23 -10.06
N VAL A 325 -0.16 0.81 -10.74
CA VAL A 325 0.59 -0.41 -10.44
C VAL A 325 2.03 -0.03 -10.13
N VAL A 326 2.49 -0.42 -8.94
CA VAL A 326 3.82 -0.11 -8.41
C VAL A 326 4.53 -1.42 -8.03
N PRO A 327 5.35 -1.99 -8.92
CA PRO A 327 6.21 -3.12 -8.60
C PRO A 327 7.17 -2.77 -7.47
N LEU A 328 7.07 -3.46 -6.33
CA LEU A 328 7.92 -3.20 -5.16
C LEU A 328 9.08 -4.19 -5.08
N THR A 329 8.78 -5.47 -5.34
CA THR A 329 9.76 -6.57 -5.37
C THR A 329 9.41 -7.51 -6.53
N VAL A 330 10.25 -8.51 -6.75
CA VAL A 330 9.96 -9.61 -7.68
C VAL A 330 8.69 -10.41 -7.34
N SER A 331 8.22 -10.34 -6.09
CA SER A 331 7.06 -11.07 -5.58
C SER A 331 5.90 -10.16 -5.19
N ASP A 332 6.13 -8.87 -4.98
CA ASP A 332 5.15 -7.98 -4.37
C ASP A 332 4.91 -6.77 -5.27
N CYS A 333 3.64 -6.55 -5.60
CA CYS A 333 3.19 -5.41 -6.38
C CYS A 333 2.14 -4.63 -5.59
N LEU A 334 2.37 -3.35 -5.36
CA LEU A 334 1.37 -2.47 -4.77
C LEU A 334 0.46 -1.94 -5.88
N VAL A 335 -0.83 -2.16 -5.73
CA VAL A 335 -1.88 -1.78 -6.68
C VAL A 335 -2.83 -0.79 -6.02
N ILE A 336 -3.11 0.33 -6.68
CA ILE A 336 -4.03 1.36 -6.23
C ILE A 336 -5.26 1.25 -7.13
N LEU A 337 -6.36 0.77 -6.57
CA LEU A 337 -7.58 0.53 -7.33
C LEU A 337 -8.27 1.86 -7.70
N PRO A 338 -9.05 1.94 -8.79
CA PRO A 338 -9.86 3.10 -9.13
C PRO A 338 -11.13 3.18 -8.25
N LYS A 339 -10.98 3.02 -6.94
CA LYS A 339 -12.05 3.09 -5.94
C LYS A 339 -11.50 3.76 -4.69
N LYS A 340 -12.27 4.68 -4.10
CA LYS A 340 -11.96 5.22 -2.78
C LYS A 340 -11.80 4.10 -1.75
N ALA A 341 -10.82 4.25 -0.87
CA ALA A 341 -10.74 3.38 0.30
C ALA A 341 -11.99 3.62 1.17
N ASP A 342 -12.70 2.55 1.51
CA ASP A 342 -13.63 2.58 2.62
C ASP A 342 -12.82 2.80 3.91
N GLU A 343 -13.45 3.22 5.03
CA GLU A 343 -12.92 3.74 6.32
C GLU A 343 -11.53 3.27 6.86
N PHE A 344 -10.95 2.19 6.33
CA PHE A 344 -9.63 1.65 6.64
C PHE A 344 -8.63 1.83 5.48
N PRO A 345 -7.73 2.84 5.53
CA PRO A 345 -6.81 3.18 4.45
C PRO A 345 -5.54 2.29 4.39
N TRP A 346 -5.51 1.14 5.07
CA TRP A 346 -4.35 0.24 5.05
C TRP A 346 -4.30 -0.54 3.73
N PRO A 347 -3.10 -0.87 3.22
CA PRO A 347 -3.00 -1.93 2.24
C PRO A 347 -3.48 -3.23 2.89
N TRP A 348 -4.33 -3.96 2.19
CA TRP A 348 -4.62 -5.36 2.43
C TRP A 348 -3.91 -6.14 1.34
N TYR A 349 -3.67 -7.43 1.57
CA TYR A 349 -2.98 -8.25 0.58
C TYR A 349 -3.89 -9.29 -0.04
N VAL A 350 -3.57 -9.69 -1.26
CA VAL A 350 -4.12 -10.86 -1.94
C VAL A 350 -2.96 -11.71 -2.46
N THR A 351 -3.12 -13.03 -2.41
CA THR A 351 -2.18 -13.94 -3.08
C THR A 351 -2.64 -14.09 -4.52
N ALA A 352 -1.75 -13.83 -5.48
CA ALA A 352 -2.06 -13.90 -6.89
C ALA A 352 -2.34 -15.34 -7.32
N THR A 353 -3.38 -15.51 -8.15
CA THR A 353 -3.59 -16.74 -8.92
C THR A 353 -2.65 -16.75 -10.13
N PRO A 354 -2.41 -17.91 -10.76
CA PRO A 354 -1.62 -17.97 -12.00
C PRO A 354 -2.14 -17.02 -13.09
N GLU A 355 -3.47 -16.86 -13.18
CA GLU A 355 -4.10 -15.91 -14.10
C GLU A 355 -3.73 -14.46 -13.77
N LEU A 356 -3.82 -14.04 -12.50
CA LEU A 356 -3.46 -12.69 -12.08
C LEU A 356 -1.96 -12.42 -12.23
N GLU A 357 -1.10 -13.40 -11.95
CA GLU A 357 0.35 -13.30 -12.20
C GLU A 357 0.63 -13.06 -13.69
N ARG A 358 0.00 -13.85 -14.58
CA ARG A 358 0.12 -13.66 -16.03
C ARG A 358 -0.35 -12.28 -16.46
N LEU A 359 -1.50 -11.81 -15.96
CA LEU A 359 -2.03 -10.49 -16.28
C LEU A 359 -1.08 -9.38 -15.84
N LEU A 360 -0.52 -9.45 -14.62
CA LEU A 360 0.44 -8.45 -14.12
C LEU A 360 1.76 -8.48 -14.89
N LEU A 361 2.24 -9.66 -15.27
CA LEU A 361 3.42 -9.82 -16.12
C LEU A 361 3.21 -9.15 -17.48
N CYS A 362 2.14 -9.50 -18.19
CA CYS A 362 1.80 -8.90 -19.49
C CYS A 362 1.63 -7.39 -19.37
N PHE A 363 0.91 -6.92 -18.34
CA PHE A 363 0.67 -5.50 -18.10
C PHE A 363 1.96 -4.72 -17.86
N GLY A 364 2.89 -5.28 -17.07
CA GLY A 364 4.19 -4.67 -16.83
C GLY A 364 5.05 -4.58 -18.09
N ILE A 365 5.05 -5.63 -18.92
CA ILE A 365 5.80 -5.63 -20.19
C ILE A 365 5.19 -4.64 -21.19
N GLU A 366 3.87 -4.60 -21.31
CA GLU A 366 3.14 -3.66 -22.18
C GLU A 366 3.47 -2.20 -21.86
N HIS A 367 3.68 -1.88 -20.59
CA HIS A 367 4.00 -0.52 -20.12
C HIS A 367 5.50 -0.28 -19.93
N SER A 368 6.34 -1.21 -20.39
CA SER A 368 7.77 -1.01 -20.53
C SER A 368 8.04 -0.29 -21.86
N HIS A 369 8.88 0.74 -21.84
CA HIS A 369 9.21 1.46 -23.05
C HIS A 369 10.16 0.64 -23.93
N THR A 370 11.26 0.18 -23.33
CA THR A 370 12.31 -0.58 -24.04
C THR A 370 12.82 -1.76 -23.23
N GLU A 371 12.78 -1.68 -21.89
CA GLU A 371 13.41 -2.65 -21.01
C GLU A 371 12.60 -2.87 -19.73
N PHE A 372 12.83 -4.02 -19.08
CA PHE A 372 12.29 -4.32 -17.75
C PHE A 372 13.15 -5.33 -17.00
N LEU A 373 13.06 -5.35 -15.67
CA LEU A 373 13.66 -6.40 -14.84
C LEU A 373 12.65 -7.51 -14.54
N SER A 374 13.15 -8.74 -14.45
CA SER A 374 12.37 -9.90 -14.01
C SER A 374 13.22 -10.83 -13.14
N SER A 375 12.59 -11.73 -12.40
CA SER A 375 13.28 -12.90 -11.81
C SER A 375 12.89 -14.23 -12.43
N THR A 376 11.98 -14.22 -13.41
CA THR A 376 11.50 -15.42 -14.07
C THR A 376 12.66 -16.13 -14.77
N GLN A 377 12.90 -17.40 -14.41
CA GLN A 377 13.92 -18.24 -15.05
C GLN A 377 13.47 -18.73 -16.43
N GLN A 378 12.15 -18.81 -16.65
CA GLN A 378 11.56 -19.14 -17.94
C GLN A 378 11.75 -17.99 -18.93
N ASP A 379 12.10 -18.35 -20.16
CA ASP A 379 12.20 -17.39 -21.25
C ASP A 379 10.82 -16.81 -21.55
N ILE A 380 10.72 -15.49 -21.46
CA ILE A 380 9.55 -14.74 -21.93
C ILE A 380 9.78 -14.59 -23.43
N VAL A 381 9.18 -15.45 -24.25
CA VAL A 381 9.50 -15.49 -25.70
C VAL A 381 8.60 -14.54 -26.51
N THR A 382 7.32 -14.47 -26.14
CA THR A 382 6.32 -13.66 -26.83
C THR A 382 5.34 -13.04 -25.83
N VAL A 383 4.99 -11.77 -26.09
CA VAL A 383 3.98 -11.05 -25.33
C VAL A 383 2.66 -11.17 -26.10
N GLU A 384 1.77 -12.04 -25.65
CA GLU A 384 0.38 -11.93 -26.08
C GLU A 384 -0.21 -10.68 -25.43
N ILE A 385 -0.57 -9.68 -26.25
CA ILE A 385 -1.29 -8.50 -25.78
C ILE A 385 -2.64 -8.98 -25.24
N VAL A 386 -2.87 -8.76 -23.96
CA VAL A 386 -4.15 -9.08 -23.34
C VAL A 386 -5.02 -7.84 -23.35
N GLU A 387 -6.00 -7.80 -24.25
CA GLU A 387 -7.01 -6.73 -24.27
C GLU A 387 -7.67 -6.56 -22.89
N ASN A 388 -7.89 -5.31 -22.48
CA ASN A 388 -8.50 -4.92 -21.21
C ASN A 388 -7.78 -5.49 -19.97
N SER A 389 -6.44 -5.55 -20.02
CA SER A 389 -5.58 -6.05 -18.94
C SER A 389 -5.88 -5.36 -17.60
N SER A 390 -6.05 -4.03 -17.57
CA SER A 390 -6.36 -3.30 -16.33
C SER A 390 -7.68 -3.71 -15.69
N GLU A 391 -8.76 -3.81 -16.45
CA GLU A 391 -10.07 -4.25 -15.95
C GLU A 391 -10.02 -5.69 -15.45
N LYS A 392 -9.35 -6.58 -16.18
CA LYS A 392 -9.17 -7.98 -15.78
C LYS A 392 -8.36 -8.10 -14.48
N ILE A 393 -7.32 -7.29 -14.31
CA ILE A 393 -6.53 -7.23 -13.06
C ILE A 393 -7.43 -6.77 -11.90
N ILE A 394 -8.16 -5.67 -12.07
CA ILE A 394 -9.07 -5.13 -11.05
C ILE A 394 -10.12 -6.18 -10.66
N ASN A 395 -10.79 -6.79 -11.63
CA ASN A 395 -11.81 -7.80 -11.40
C ASN A 395 -11.25 -9.04 -10.68
N SER A 396 -10.02 -9.44 -11.00
CA SER A 396 -9.34 -10.56 -10.35
C SER A 396 -9.01 -10.24 -8.89
N ILE A 397 -8.47 -9.04 -8.63
CA ILE A 397 -8.20 -8.56 -7.27
C ILE A 397 -9.50 -8.49 -6.45
N LEU A 398 -10.56 -7.89 -6.98
CA LEU A 398 -11.86 -7.76 -6.31
C LEU A 398 -12.56 -9.11 -6.06
N ARG A 399 -12.27 -10.14 -6.86
CA ARG A 399 -12.76 -11.50 -6.63
C ARG A 399 -12.03 -12.17 -5.46
N LEU A 400 -10.70 -12.07 -5.45
CA LEU A 400 -9.84 -12.60 -4.37
C LEU A 400 -10.04 -11.87 -3.04
N ALA A 401 -10.44 -10.61 -3.12
CA ALA A 401 -10.85 -9.81 -2.00
C ALA A 401 -12.08 -10.35 -1.25
N LYS A 402 -13.13 -10.66 -2.01
CA LYS A 402 -14.41 -11.13 -1.49
C LYS A 402 -14.24 -12.44 -0.72
N SER A 403 -13.39 -13.34 -1.21
CA SER A 403 -13.10 -14.62 -0.52
C SER A 403 -12.40 -14.45 0.83
N ARG A 404 -11.81 -13.28 1.09
CA ARG A 404 -11.19 -12.91 2.39
C ARG A 404 -12.13 -12.13 3.31
N GLY A 405 -13.38 -11.95 2.94
CA GLY A 405 -14.38 -11.27 3.77
C GLY A 405 -14.29 -9.74 3.74
N VAL A 406 -13.41 -9.15 2.92
CA VAL A 406 -13.36 -7.70 2.72
C VAL A 406 -14.63 -7.28 1.95
N PRO A 407 -15.45 -6.36 2.50
CA PRO A 407 -16.69 -5.95 1.86
C PRO A 407 -16.39 -5.29 0.51
N ALA A 408 -16.89 -5.89 -0.57
CA ALA A 408 -17.01 -5.21 -1.85
C ALA A 408 -18.37 -4.49 -1.83
N LYS A 409 -18.38 -3.22 -1.42
CA LYS A 409 -19.45 -2.31 -1.80
C LYS A 409 -19.07 -1.58 -3.08
#